data_AF-A0A8X6X464-F1
#
_entry.id   AF-A0A8X6X464-F1
#
_cell.length_a   1.000
_cell.length_b   1.000
_cell.length_c   1.000
_cell.angle_alpha   90.00
_cell.angle_beta   90.00
_cell.angle_gamma   90.00
#
_symmetry.space_group_name_H-M   'P 1'
#
loop_
_entity.id
_entity.type
_entity.pdbx_description
1 polymer ?
#
loop_
_entity_poly.entity_id
_entity_poly.type
_entity_poly.pdbx_seq_one_letter_code
_entity_poly.pdbx_strand_id
1 'polypeptide(L)'
;MKGLKQLMKSEGFLTKGLTGPPGPPGPPGPPGAPGSFTGEDSKRSQPAVVPGAVTLKNVDSLLRVSEISPLGTLGFVLDEETLLVRVSGGWQYVALGSLVPLPSATTTTTSTTPAPLNPPVGSMKADTAPRLRMAALNQPYTGDMHGVRGADYECYRQSRRANLRGTFRAFLASRVQNLDSIVRHKDSDLPIVNIKGEVLFNSWKDLFAGTAAPFSYPPRIYSFDGRNVLTDNAWPHKLVWHGSDRLGVREMEAYCDAWHSEGTTKVGVASSLLRHRLLDQEKHPCDRSFIVLCIEATSQDDFKKRRRRGLKFEEIPLNVQEYAEVVQRAIKS
;
A
#
# COMPACT_ATOMS: atom_id res chain seq x y z
N MET A 1 22.22 -76.69 31.76
CA MET A 1 22.46 -76.99 30.34
C MET A 1 21.20 -77.60 29.76
N LYS A 2 20.72 -77.07 28.62
CA LYS A 2 19.69 -77.64 27.72
C LYS A 2 18.28 -77.68 28.35
N GLY A 3 17.35 -76.79 28.00
CA GLY A 3 16.80 -76.66 26.65
C GLY A 3 15.51 -77.49 26.59
N LEU A 4 14.43 -76.96 27.17
CA LEU A 4 13.10 -77.57 27.06
C LEU A 4 12.21 -76.64 26.23
N LYS A 5 12.23 -76.85 24.92
CA LYS A 5 11.20 -76.38 24.01
C LYS A 5 10.07 -77.41 24.00
N GLN A 6 8.85 -76.89 23.91
CA GLN A 6 7.69 -77.47 23.23
C GLN A 6 6.92 -78.63 23.91
N LEU A 7 5.77 -78.28 24.49
CA LEU A 7 4.44 -78.94 24.39
C LEU A 7 3.58 -78.21 25.44
N MET A 8 2.42 -77.61 25.18
CA MET A 8 1.25 -78.19 24.55
C MET A 8 0.38 -77.10 23.89
N LYS A 9 -0.16 -77.46 22.72
CA LYS A 9 -1.37 -76.89 22.13
C LYS A 9 -2.57 -77.31 23.01
N SER A 10 -3.45 -76.38 23.34
CA SER A 10 -4.90 -76.61 23.44
C SER A 10 -5.57 -75.24 23.28
N GLU A 11 -6.14 -74.98 22.11
CA GLU A 11 -7.59 -74.98 21.88
C GLU A 11 -8.27 -73.69 22.34
N GLY A 12 -9.08 -73.12 21.45
CA GLY A 12 -10.28 -72.41 21.87
C GLY A 12 -10.29 -70.90 21.63
N PHE A 13 -11.02 -70.54 20.57
CA PHE A 13 -12.14 -69.60 20.64
C PHE A 13 -11.91 -68.15 20.21
N LEU A 14 -12.60 -67.82 19.11
CA LEU A 14 -13.02 -66.50 18.66
C LEU A 14 -13.47 -65.61 19.82
N THR A 15 -12.97 -64.37 19.88
CA THR A 15 -13.82 -63.16 19.97
C THR A 15 -13.01 -61.93 19.56
N LYS A 16 -13.36 -61.32 18.42
CA LYS A 16 -13.02 -59.93 18.14
C LYS A 16 -13.68 -59.06 19.21
N GLY A 17 -12.90 -58.50 20.12
CA GLY A 17 -13.37 -57.44 21.01
C GLY A 17 -13.70 -56.20 20.19
N LEU A 18 -14.98 -55.84 20.13
CA LEU A 18 -15.45 -54.58 19.56
C LEU A 18 -14.86 -53.43 20.39
N THR A 19 -14.06 -52.57 19.76
CA THR A 19 -13.70 -51.26 20.32
C THR A 19 -14.98 -50.48 20.61
N GLY A 20 -15.23 -50.16 21.89
CA GLY A 20 -16.35 -49.32 22.30
C GLY A 20 -16.25 -47.92 21.69
N PRO A 21 -17.39 -47.21 21.51
CA PRO A 21 -17.39 -45.86 20.97
C PRO A 21 -16.54 -44.92 21.84
N PRO A 22 -15.88 -43.90 21.23
CA PRO A 22 -15.17 -42.87 21.97
C PRO A 22 -16.07 -42.23 23.04
N GLY A 23 -15.53 -42.05 24.25
CA GLY A 23 -16.26 -41.40 25.33
C GLY A 23 -16.67 -39.96 24.97
N PRO A 24 -17.75 -39.44 25.58
CA PRO A 24 -18.19 -38.08 25.32
C PRO A 24 -17.09 -37.06 25.67
N PRO A 25 -17.02 -35.93 24.95
CA PRO A 25 -16.10 -34.83 25.29
C PRO A 25 -16.28 -34.41 26.76
N GLY A 26 -15.16 -34.21 27.45
CA GLY A 26 -15.18 -33.75 28.84
C GLY A 26 -15.87 -32.39 28.97
N PRO A 27 -16.47 -32.09 30.13
CA PRO A 27 -17.13 -30.81 30.36
C PRO A 27 -16.13 -29.64 30.23
N PRO A 28 -16.58 -28.47 29.77
CA PRO A 28 -15.76 -27.26 29.76
C PRO A 28 -15.17 -26.97 31.14
N GLY A 29 -13.88 -26.62 31.18
CA GLY A 29 -13.19 -26.26 32.41
C GLY A 29 -13.83 -25.02 33.07
N PRO A 30 -13.78 -24.91 34.41
CA PRO A 30 -14.40 -23.80 35.13
C PRO A 30 -13.77 -22.45 34.76
N PRO A 31 -14.55 -21.35 34.82
CA PRO A 31 -14.02 -19.99 34.63
C PRO A 31 -12.87 -19.66 35.59
N GLY A 32 -11.81 -19.04 35.08
CA GLY A 32 -10.66 -18.62 35.88
C GLY A 32 -11.03 -17.55 36.93
N ALA A 33 -10.43 -17.66 38.12
CA ALA A 33 -10.75 -16.81 39.27
C ALA A 33 -10.39 -15.31 39.05
N PRO A 34 -11.14 -14.37 39.64
CA PRO A 34 -10.79 -12.94 39.61
C PRO A 34 -9.48 -12.68 40.36
N GLY A 35 -8.52 -12.04 39.72
CA GLY A 35 -7.25 -11.66 40.34
C GLY A 35 -7.43 -10.56 41.37
N SER A 36 -7.31 -10.91 42.65
CA SER A 36 -7.18 -9.99 43.78
C SER A 36 -5.72 -9.86 44.16
N PHE A 37 -5.17 -8.65 44.26
CA PHE A 37 -3.90 -8.42 44.93
C PHE A 37 -3.90 -7.11 45.74
N THR A 38 -3.88 -7.32 47.05
CA THR A 38 -3.48 -6.40 48.11
C THR A 38 -1.95 -6.32 48.21
N GLY A 39 -1.39 -5.13 48.47
CA GLY A 39 -0.17 -4.95 49.28
C GLY A 39 1.18 -4.73 48.58
N GLU A 40 1.60 -3.45 48.58
CA GLU A 40 2.87 -2.88 49.08
C GLU A 40 4.29 -3.36 48.64
N ASP A 41 5.04 -2.36 48.17
CA ASP A 41 6.50 -2.08 48.26
C ASP A 41 7.57 -3.13 47.92
N SER A 42 8.28 -2.92 46.80
CA SER A 42 9.75 -2.79 46.74
C SER A 42 10.31 -2.56 45.32
N LYS A 43 11.49 -1.94 45.27
CA LYS A 43 12.13 -1.23 44.15
C LYS A 43 12.57 -2.10 42.94
N ARG A 44 12.24 -1.60 41.75
CA ARG A 44 13.04 -1.51 40.49
C ARG A 44 13.82 -2.75 40.01
N SER A 45 13.17 -3.54 39.15
CA SER A 45 13.65 -4.07 37.83
C SER A 45 12.97 -5.40 37.46
N GLN A 46 11.65 -5.47 37.58
CA GLN A 46 10.85 -6.52 36.95
C GLN A 46 9.87 -5.88 35.97
N PRO A 47 9.59 -6.48 34.80
CA PRO A 47 8.52 -6.01 33.94
C PRO A 47 7.22 -5.97 34.75
N ALA A 48 6.69 -4.78 34.98
CA ALA A 48 5.42 -4.62 35.67
C ALA A 48 4.32 -5.19 34.78
N VAL A 49 3.71 -6.30 35.21
CA VAL A 49 2.54 -6.87 34.56
C VAL A 49 1.37 -5.96 34.92
N VAL A 50 0.94 -5.13 33.97
CA VAL A 50 -0.14 -4.15 34.18
C VAL A 50 -1.49 -4.83 33.92
N PRO A 51 -2.50 -4.69 34.80
CA PRO A 51 -3.81 -5.27 34.60
C PRO A 51 -4.52 -4.72 33.35
N GLY A 52 -5.27 -5.63 32.71
CA GLY A 52 -6.34 -5.51 31.70
C GLY A 52 -6.69 -4.16 31.06
N ALA A 53 -7.01 -4.23 29.76
CA ALA A 53 -7.59 -3.11 29.02
C ALA A 53 -8.92 -2.63 29.64
N VAL A 54 -9.14 -1.32 29.67
CA VAL A 54 -10.39 -0.67 30.11
C VAL A 54 -11.18 -0.19 28.90
N THR A 55 -12.49 -0.40 28.90
CA THR A 55 -13.40 0.11 27.85
C THR A 55 -14.32 1.17 28.43
N LEU A 56 -14.36 2.35 27.83
CA LEU A 56 -15.09 3.51 28.35
C LEU A 56 -15.90 4.15 27.23
N LYS A 57 -17.00 4.82 27.59
CA LYS A 57 -17.89 5.44 26.60
C LYS A 57 -17.21 6.58 25.85
N ASN A 58 -16.68 7.56 26.59
CA ASN A 58 -16.07 8.76 26.04
C ASN A 58 -14.72 9.09 26.68
N VAL A 59 -14.01 10.07 26.11
CA VAL A 59 -12.72 10.55 26.60
C VAL A 59 -12.84 11.14 28.01
N ASP A 60 -13.94 11.81 28.35
CA ASP A 60 -14.15 12.35 29.71
C ASP A 60 -14.15 11.24 30.78
N SER A 61 -14.73 10.08 30.46
CA SER A 61 -14.72 8.91 31.33
C SER A 61 -13.32 8.31 31.44
N LEU A 62 -12.54 8.34 30.35
CA LEU A 62 -11.12 7.95 30.33
C LEU A 62 -10.27 8.87 31.20
N LEU A 63 -10.53 10.17 31.16
CA LEU A 63 -9.85 11.16 31.98
C LEU A 63 -10.13 10.93 33.47
N ARG A 64 -11.37 10.63 33.87
CA ARG A 64 -11.75 10.36 35.27
C ARG A 64 -11.03 9.16 35.88
N VAL A 65 -10.71 8.13 35.09
CA VAL A 65 -10.00 6.93 35.58
C VAL A 65 -8.48 7.02 35.41
N SER A 66 -7.95 8.16 34.93
CA SER A 66 -6.51 8.34 34.66
C SER A 66 -5.64 8.30 35.92
N GLU A 67 -6.21 8.71 37.05
CA GLU A 67 -5.52 8.77 38.35
C GLU A 67 -5.32 7.39 38.96
N ILE A 68 -6.26 6.48 38.72
CA ILE A 68 -6.23 5.11 39.23
C ILE A 68 -5.67 4.10 38.21
N SER A 69 -5.38 4.54 36.99
CA SER A 69 -4.85 3.70 35.91
C SER A 69 -3.31 3.72 35.91
N PRO A 70 -2.62 2.57 36.13
CA PRO A 70 -1.18 2.49 36.04
C PRO A 70 -0.64 2.83 34.63
N LEU A 71 0.64 3.20 34.54
CA LEU A 71 1.31 3.38 33.23
C LEU A 71 1.32 2.05 32.48
N GLY A 72 0.97 2.09 31.19
CA GLY A 72 0.84 0.92 30.33
C GLY A 72 -0.58 0.36 30.20
N THR A 73 -1.56 0.88 30.95
CA THR A 73 -2.98 0.51 30.77
C THR A 73 -3.46 0.86 29.35
N LEU A 74 -4.16 -0.07 28.71
CA LEU A 74 -4.84 0.15 27.44
C LEU A 74 -6.27 0.62 27.68
N GLY A 75 -6.69 1.70 27.02
CA GLY A 75 -8.04 2.25 27.11
C GLY A 75 -8.71 2.27 25.74
N PHE A 76 -9.89 1.69 25.59
CA PHE A 76 -10.69 1.79 24.36
C PHE A 76 -11.87 2.72 24.60
N VAL A 77 -11.98 3.78 23.80
CA VAL A 77 -13.07 4.77 23.86
C VAL A 77 -14.09 4.41 22.79
N LEU A 78 -15.32 4.10 23.19
CA LEU A 78 -16.38 3.61 22.30
C LEU A 78 -16.85 4.68 21.32
N ASP A 79 -17.06 5.91 21.78
CA ASP A 79 -17.63 6.99 20.96
C ASP A 79 -16.71 7.38 19.78
N GLU A 80 -15.40 7.23 19.95
CA GLU A 80 -14.39 7.50 18.91
C GLU A 80 -13.86 6.22 18.25
N GLU A 81 -14.23 5.04 18.76
CA GLU A 81 -13.68 3.73 18.38
C GLU A 81 -12.13 3.69 18.42
N THR A 82 -11.52 4.50 19.29
CA THR A 82 -10.06 4.64 19.38
C THR A 82 -9.46 3.86 20.54
N LEU A 83 -8.26 3.30 20.31
CA LEU A 83 -7.41 2.73 21.36
C LEU A 83 -6.40 3.79 21.83
N LEU A 84 -6.23 3.90 23.14
CA LEU A 84 -5.26 4.76 23.80
C LEU A 84 -4.42 3.94 24.79
N VAL A 85 -3.21 4.42 25.07
CA VAL A 85 -2.32 3.84 26.09
C VAL A 85 -1.94 4.89 27.13
N ARG A 86 -1.97 4.49 28.41
CA ARG A 86 -1.59 5.34 29.53
C ARG A 86 -0.07 5.52 29.59
N VAL A 87 0.41 6.72 29.30
CA VAL A 87 1.83 7.14 29.35
C VAL A 87 2.04 8.16 30.46
N SER A 88 3.29 8.49 30.82
CA SER A 88 3.59 9.41 31.94
C SER A 88 2.85 10.75 31.87
N GLY A 89 2.67 11.29 30.67
CA GLY A 89 1.98 12.57 30.41
C GLY A 89 0.47 12.51 30.20
N GLY A 90 -0.17 11.33 30.31
CA GLY A 90 -1.62 11.18 30.09
C GLY A 90 -1.96 9.98 29.22
N TRP A 91 -2.97 10.12 28.36
CA TRP A 91 -3.37 9.10 27.39
C TRP A 91 -2.85 9.43 26.00
N GLN A 92 -2.21 8.45 25.36
CA GLN A 92 -1.66 8.57 24.01
C GLN A 92 -2.50 7.75 23.04
N TYR A 93 -2.94 8.36 21.94
CA TYR A 93 -3.65 7.66 20.87
C TYR A 93 -2.76 6.60 20.20
N VAL A 94 -3.31 5.42 20.01
CA VAL A 94 -2.73 4.31 19.26
C VAL A 94 -3.45 4.21 17.93
N ALA A 95 -2.72 4.37 16.83
CA ALA A 95 -3.29 4.25 15.49
C ALA A 95 -3.77 2.81 15.25
N LEU A 96 -5.07 2.64 15.05
CA LEU A 96 -5.67 1.36 14.65
C LEU A 96 -5.61 1.22 13.12
N GLY A 97 -5.47 -0.01 12.64
CA GLY A 97 -5.45 -0.34 11.21
C GLY A 97 -6.84 -0.27 10.57
N SER A 98 -6.99 -0.94 9.43
CA SER A 98 -8.31 -1.10 8.80
C SER A 98 -9.17 -2.06 9.63
N LEU A 99 -10.43 -1.66 9.87
CA LEU A 99 -11.41 -2.48 10.55
C LEU A 99 -11.79 -3.67 9.67
N VAL A 100 -11.71 -4.88 10.21
CA VAL A 100 -12.25 -6.09 9.56
C VAL A 100 -13.77 -6.04 9.73
N PRO A 101 -14.56 -5.93 8.65
CA PRO A 101 -16.02 -5.85 8.79
C PRO A 101 -16.54 -7.17 9.37
N LEU A 102 -17.30 -7.09 10.46
CA LEU A 102 -18.02 -8.26 10.95
C LEU A 102 -19.05 -8.70 9.91
N PRO A 103 -19.25 -10.01 9.67
CA PRO A 103 -20.33 -10.49 8.83
C PRO A 103 -21.65 -10.00 9.44
N SER A 104 -22.34 -9.08 8.74
CA SER A 104 -23.67 -8.65 9.16
C SER A 104 -24.58 -9.86 9.11
N ALA A 105 -24.96 -10.35 10.30
CA ALA A 105 -26.04 -11.32 10.44
C ALA A 105 -27.28 -10.69 9.79
N THR A 106 -27.67 -11.28 8.66
CA THR A 106 -28.83 -10.85 7.90
C THR A 106 -30.06 -11.21 8.73
N THR A 107 -30.61 -10.24 9.45
CA THR A 107 -31.96 -10.36 10.01
C THR A 107 -32.84 -9.36 9.30
N THR A 108 -33.57 -9.91 8.33
CA THR A 108 -34.66 -9.25 7.61
C THR A 108 -35.76 -8.91 8.59
N THR A 109 -35.98 -7.62 8.87
CA THR A 109 -37.31 -7.12 9.24
C THR A 109 -37.51 -5.69 8.74
N THR A 110 -38.43 -5.59 7.79
CA THR A 110 -39.21 -4.44 7.35
C THR A 110 -39.63 -3.49 8.46
N SER A 111 -39.50 -2.16 8.25
CA SER A 111 -40.64 -1.21 8.13
C SER A 111 -40.24 0.26 8.37
N THR A 112 -40.71 1.16 7.47
CA THR A 112 -41.24 2.55 7.69
C THR A 112 -40.36 3.60 8.40
N THR A 113 -40.06 4.84 7.96
CA THR A 113 -40.46 5.79 6.90
C THR A 113 -39.41 6.98 6.93
N PRO A 114 -39.60 8.19 6.32
CA PRO A 114 -39.00 8.65 5.06
C PRO A 114 -37.94 9.79 5.15
N ALA A 115 -37.08 9.89 4.11
CA ALA A 115 -36.52 11.09 3.43
C ALA A 115 -35.00 10.98 3.14
N PRO A 116 -34.47 11.61 2.07
CA PRO A 116 -35.03 11.98 0.78
C PRO A 116 -34.37 11.21 -0.40
N LEU A 117 -35.18 10.94 -1.42
CA LEU A 117 -34.85 10.62 -2.82
C LEU A 117 -33.36 10.41 -3.19
N ASN A 118 -32.95 9.14 -3.28
CA ASN A 118 -31.97 8.71 -4.28
C ASN A 118 -32.64 7.66 -5.20
N PRO A 119 -32.53 7.80 -6.54
CA PRO A 119 -33.18 6.93 -7.52
C PRO A 119 -32.57 5.51 -7.53
N PRO A 120 -33.27 4.52 -8.12
CA PRO A 120 -33.02 3.10 -7.89
C PRO A 120 -31.69 2.63 -8.43
N VAL A 121 -31.18 1.60 -7.74
CA VAL A 121 -30.02 0.78 -8.08
C VAL A 121 -29.94 0.53 -9.58
N GLY A 122 -29.04 1.26 -10.20
CA GLY A 122 -28.59 1.09 -11.57
C GLY A 122 -27.49 2.10 -11.82
N SER A 123 -26.35 1.62 -12.33
CA SER A 123 -25.23 2.41 -12.89
C SER A 123 -23.99 2.62 -12.02
N MET A 124 -22.93 1.91 -12.42
CA MET A 124 -21.60 2.45 -12.72
C MET A 124 -20.83 3.27 -11.66
N LYS A 125 -19.72 2.65 -11.22
CA LYS A 125 -18.40 3.23 -10.93
C LYS A 125 -18.13 3.86 -9.54
N ALA A 126 -17.61 3.04 -8.62
CA ALA A 126 -16.69 3.52 -7.58
C ALA A 126 -15.21 3.54 -8.06
N ASP A 127 -14.92 2.92 -9.21
CA ASP A 127 -13.57 2.77 -9.75
C ASP A 127 -13.11 3.92 -10.68
N THR A 128 -13.84 5.06 -10.69
CA THR A 128 -13.61 6.15 -11.66
C THR A 128 -13.21 7.50 -11.11
N ALA A 129 -12.98 7.65 -9.80
CA ALA A 129 -12.37 8.89 -9.30
C ALA A 129 -10.99 9.11 -9.98
N PRO A 130 -10.73 10.29 -10.57
CA PRO A 130 -9.44 10.61 -11.16
C PRO A 130 -8.31 10.46 -10.13
N ARG A 131 -7.21 9.83 -10.55
CA ARG A 131 -6.06 9.54 -9.71
C ARG A 131 -4.81 9.37 -10.56
N LEU A 132 -3.65 9.45 -9.93
CA LEU A 132 -2.36 9.18 -10.55
C LEU A 132 -1.80 7.89 -9.96
N ARG A 133 -1.43 6.92 -10.80
CA ARG A 133 -0.78 5.69 -10.31
C ARG A 133 0.74 5.82 -10.29
N MET A 134 1.32 5.37 -9.18
CA MET A 134 2.74 5.17 -8.99
C MET A 134 3.06 3.67 -8.93
N ALA A 135 4.15 3.29 -9.60
CA ALA A 135 4.68 1.93 -9.62
C ALA A 135 6.20 1.97 -9.60
N ALA A 136 6.86 0.91 -9.15
CA ALA A 136 8.29 0.75 -9.39
C ALA A 136 8.55 0.02 -10.72
N LEU A 137 9.73 0.24 -11.30
CA LEU A 137 10.28 -0.71 -12.28
C LEU A 137 10.48 -2.08 -11.62
N ASN A 138 10.56 -3.15 -12.42
CA ASN A 138 10.65 -4.55 -11.96
C ASN A 138 12.06 -4.98 -11.53
N GLN A 139 13.04 -4.07 -11.55
CA GLN A 139 14.39 -4.33 -11.02
C GLN A 139 15.00 -3.01 -10.53
N PRO A 140 16.01 -3.06 -9.63
CA PRO A 140 16.77 -1.87 -9.28
C PRO A 140 17.67 -1.43 -10.44
N TYR A 141 18.05 -0.15 -10.45
CA TYR A 141 18.90 0.45 -11.49
C TYR A 141 20.03 1.24 -10.85
N THR A 142 21.20 1.19 -11.49
CA THR A 142 22.30 2.13 -11.25
C THR A 142 21.93 3.53 -11.72
N GLY A 143 22.83 4.49 -11.54
CA GLY A 143 22.67 5.84 -12.05
C GLY A 143 22.71 5.95 -13.58
N ASP A 144 23.22 4.94 -14.30
CA ASP A 144 23.16 4.92 -15.76
C ASP A 144 21.87 4.22 -16.23
N MET A 145 20.88 5.02 -16.55
CA MET A 145 19.60 4.57 -17.11
C MET A 145 19.49 4.94 -18.60
N HIS A 146 20.62 5.19 -19.26
CA HIS A 146 20.68 5.81 -20.59
C HIS A 146 19.96 7.17 -20.63
N GLY A 147 20.09 7.92 -19.54
CA GLY A 147 19.41 9.18 -19.29
C GLY A 147 17.93 9.02 -18.93
N VAL A 148 17.27 10.14 -18.62
CA VAL A 148 15.83 10.13 -18.27
C VAL A 148 14.94 9.51 -19.35
N ARG A 149 15.34 9.60 -20.63
CA ARG A 149 14.59 9.01 -21.75
C ARG A 149 14.61 7.48 -21.72
N GLY A 150 15.73 6.88 -21.33
CA GLY A 150 15.81 5.43 -21.15
C GLY A 150 14.95 4.97 -19.96
N ALA A 151 15.00 5.69 -18.85
CA ALA A 151 14.11 5.44 -17.71
C ALA A 151 12.62 5.60 -18.05
N ASP A 152 12.24 6.66 -18.77
CA ASP A 152 10.87 6.88 -19.27
C ASP A 152 10.41 5.73 -20.18
N TYR A 153 11.29 5.23 -21.05
CA TYR A 153 11.01 4.10 -21.93
C TYR A 153 10.77 2.80 -21.14
N GLU A 154 11.55 2.54 -20.08
CA GLU A 154 11.31 1.41 -19.19
C GLU A 154 9.96 1.49 -18.48
N CYS A 155 9.61 2.67 -17.95
CA CYS A 155 8.30 2.91 -17.35
C CYS A 155 7.16 2.66 -18.34
N TYR A 156 7.28 3.17 -19.56
CA TYR A 156 6.31 2.91 -20.63
C TYR A 156 6.20 1.42 -20.95
N ARG A 157 7.32 0.74 -21.19
CA ARG A 157 7.33 -0.65 -21.63
C ARG A 157 6.77 -1.60 -20.57
N GLN A 158 7.15 -1.42 -19.31
CA GLN A 158 6.71 -2.28 -18.21
C GLN A 158 5.25 -2.02 -17.82
N SER A 159 4.79 -0.76 -17.84
CA SER A 159 3.38 -0.44 -17.61
C SER A 159 2.46 -1.12 -18.63
N ARG A 160 2.85 -1.18 -19.91
CA ARG A 160 2.08 -1.88 -20.95
C ARG A 160 2.01 -3.38 -20.71
N ARG A 161 3.09 -4.02 -20.25
CA ARG A 161 3.10 -5.45 -19.88
C ARG A 161 2.23 -5.73 -18.65
N ALA A 162 2.14 -4.79 -17.73
CA ALA A 162 1.22 -4.82 -16.60
C ALA A 162 -0.23 -4.41 -16.96
N ASN A 163 -0.53 -4.23 -18.25
CA ASN A 163 -1.83 -3.82 -18.78
C ASN A 163 -2.33 -2.45 -18.24
N LEU A 164 -1.42 -1.60 -17.78
CA LEU A 164 -1.70 -0.23 -17.36
C LEU A 164 -1.62 0.69 -18.57
N ARG A 165 -2.75 1.34 -18.90
CA ARG A 165 -2.88 2.07 -20.17
C ARG A 165 -2.46 3.54 -20.11
N GLY A 166 -2.15 4.07 -18.93
CA GLY A 166 -1.71 5.44 -18.72
C GLY A 166 -0.36 5.77 -19.38
N THR A 167 0.02 7.05 -19.32
CA THR A 167 1.33 7.51 -19.79
C THR A 167 2.25 7.58 -18.58
N PHE A 168 3.03 6.52 -18.35
CA PHE A 168 3.98 6.46 -17.25
C PHE A 168 5.30 7.13 -17.64
N ARG A 169 5.84 7.93 -16.72
CA ARG A 169 7.15 8.56 -16.80
C ARG A 169 7.96 8.26 -15.55
N ALA A 170 9.28 8.23 -15.67
CA ALA A 170 10.18 8.03 -14.56
C ALA A 170 10.04 9.18 -13.56
N PHE A 171 9.95 8.86 -12.27
CA PHE A 171 9.95 9.80 -11.16
C PHE A 171 11.39 10.24 -10.89
N LEU A 172 11.96 10.97 -11.84
CA LEU A 172 13.34 11.44 -11.79
C LEU A 172 13.41 12.88 -12.29
N ALA A 173 14.21 13.72 -11.63
CA ALA A 173 14.60 14.99 -12.21
C ALA A 173 15.39 14.78 -13.51
N SER A 174 15.40 15.77 -14.41
CA SER A 174 16.20 15.70 -15.64
C SER A 174 16.92 17.02 -15.90
N ARG A 175 17.80 17.03 -16.92
CA ARG A 175 18.53 18.23 -17.33
C ARG A 175 17.61 19.42 -17.65
N VAL A 176 16.42 19.18 -18.20
CA VAL A 176 15.51 20.23 -18.69
C VAL A 176 14.19 20.33 -17.91
N GLN A 177 13.88 19.35 -17.07
CA GLN A 177 12.60 19.25 -16.38
C GLN A 177 12.83 18.95 -14.90
N ASN A 178 12.20 19.74 -14.03
CA ASN A 178 12.15 19.49 -12.58
C ASN A 178 11.21 18.31 -12.28
N LEU A 179 11.45 17.64 -11.16
CA LEU A 179 10.66 16.48 -10.75
C LEU A 179 9.19 16.85 -10.53
N ASP A 180 8.91 18.01 -9.92
CA ASP A 180 7.56 18.52 -9.64
C ASP A 180 6.70 18.78 -10.90
N SER A 181 7.36 18.99 -12.04
CA SER A 181 6.71 19.36 -13.30
C SER A 181 6.39 18.17 -14.22
N ILE A 182 6.64 16.93 -13.77
CA ILE A 182 6.38 15.71 -14.56
C ILE A 182 4.88 15.52 -14.81
N VAL A 183 4.08 15.71 -13.76
CA VAL A 183 2.61 15.66 -13.82
C VAL A 183 2.09 17.02 -14.28
N ARG A 184 1.05 17.01 -15.10
CA ARG A 184 0.41 18.25 -15.54
C ARG A 184 -0.13 19.05 -14.37
N HIS A 185 0.01 20.36 -14.44
CA HIS A 185 -0.52 21.27 -13.43
C HIS A 185 -2.01 21.03 -13.12
N LYS A 186 -2.86 20.80 -14.12
CA LYS A 186 -4.30 20.52 -13.91
C LYS A 186 -4.61 19.20 -13.18
N ASP A 187 -3.66 18.28 -13.15
CA ASP A 187 -3.78 16.98 -12.50
C ASP A 187 -3.03 16.99 -11.15
N SER A 188 -2.47 18.12 -10.70
CA SER A 188 -1.60 18.18 -9.52
C SER A 188 -2.31 17.96 -8.19
N ASP A 189 -3.62 18.23 -8.15
CA ASP A 189 -4.45 18.03 -6.95
C ASP A 189 -4.98 16.59 -6.84
N LEU A 190 -4.66 15.72 -7.80
CA LEU A 190 -5.14 14.34 -7.80
C LEU A 190 -4.33 13.46 -6.84
N PRO A 191 -5.00 12.52 -6.14
CA PRO A 191 -4.32 11.60 -5.25
C PRO A 191 -3.38 10.67 -6.00
N ILE A 192 -2.24 10.40 -5.37
CA ILE A 192 -1.28 9.41 -5.85
C ILE A 192 -1.62 8.08 -5.19
N VAL A 193 -1.88 7.06 -6.00
CA VAL A 193 -2.18 5.70 -5.55
C VAL A 193 -1.12 4.73 -6.06
N ASN A 194 -0.96 3.57 -5.42
CA ASN A 194 -0.18 2.48 -5.99
C ASN A 194 -0.97 1.74 -7.10
N ILE A 195 -0.36 0.75 -7.75
CA ILE A 195 -1.03 -0.05 -8.80
C ILE A 195 -2.17 -0.95 -8.30
N LYS A 196 -2.33 -1.09 -6.98
CA LYS A 196 -3.47 -1.78 -6.34
C LYS A 196 -4.60 -0.82 -5.95
N GLY A 197 -4.43 0.48 -6.20
CA GLY A 197 -5.43 1.51 -5.91
C GLY A 197 -5.38 2.06 -4.48
N GLU A 198 -4.39 1.69 -3.67
CA GLU A 198 -4.22 2.23 -2.32
C GLU A 198 -3.54 3.60 -2.37
N VAL A 199 -4.03 4.55 -1.59
CA VAL A 199 -3.49 5.93 -1.55
C VAL A 199 -2.10 5.93 -0.91
N LEU A 200 -1.16 6.58 -1.58
CA LEU A 200 0.19 6.88 -1.08
C LEU A 200 0.30 8.32 -0.60
N PHE A 201 -0.26 9.27 -1.36
CA PHE A 201 -0.26 10.70 -1.06
C PHE A 201 -1.59 11.34 -1.48
N ASN A 202 -2.00 12.37 -0.74
CA ASN A 202 -3.26 13.09 -0.97
C ASN A 202 -3.29 13.84 -2.30
N SER A 203 -2.16 14.41 -2.71
CA SER A 203 -2.01 15.05 -4.02
C SER A 203 -0.56 15.03 -4.51
N TRP A 204 -0.37 15.28 -5.81
CA TRP A 204 0.96 15.48 -6.38
C TRP A 204 1.64 16.74 -5.85
N LYS A 205 0.88 17.82 -5.65
CA LYS A 205 1.40 19.08 -5.09
C LYS A 205 1.94 18.90 -3.67
N ASP A 206 1.25 18.13 -2.82
CA ASP A 206 1.65 17.94 -1.41
C ASP A 206 2.98 17.20 -1.27
N LEU A 207 3.35 16.40 -2.26
CA LEU A 207 4.64 15.71 -2.31
C LEU A 207 5.81 16.70 -2.25
N PHE A 208 5.64 17.90 -2.83
CA PHE A 208 6.66 18.93 -2.95
C PHE A 208 6.45 20.11 -1.99
N ALA A 209 5.71 19.90 -0.89
CA ALA A 209 5.51 20.93 0.15
C ALA A 209 6.77 21.21 1.00
N GLY A 210 7.93 20.65 0.68
CA GLY A 210 9.19 20.83 1.40
C GLY A 210 9.37 19.91 2.63
N THR A 211 8.38 19.07 2.94
CA THR A 211 8.39 18.14 4.09
C THR A 211 9.08 16.80 3.79
N ALA A 212 9.77 16.69 2.65
CA ALA A 212 10.40 15.47 2.15
C ALA A 212 9.42 14.30 1.88
N ALA A 213 8.16 14.63 1.56
CA ALA A 213 7.11 13.67 1.21
C ALA A 213 7.01 12.48 2.19
N PRO A 214 6.60 12.72 3.44
CA PRO A 214 6.46 11.64 4.43
C PRO A 214 5.28 10.73 4.06
N PHE A 215 5.45 9.42 4.22
CA PHE A 215 4.35 8.47 4.11
C PHE A 215 3.60 8.39 5.44
N SER A 216 2.27 8.40 5.41
CA SER A 216 1.44 8.24 6.62
C SER A 216 1.53 6.83 7.22
N TYR A 217 1.88 5.84 6.42
CA TYR A 217 2.04 4.44 6.79
C TYR A 217 3.25 3.86 6.06
N PRO A 218 3.78 2.68 6.48
CA PRO A 218 4.82 2.01 5.72
C PRO A 218 4.45 1.90 4.22
N PRO A 219 5.31 2.38 3.31
CA PRO A 219 4.95 2.57 1.91
C PRO A 219 4.69 1.22 1.24
N ARG A 220 3.46 1.04 0.74
CA ARG A 220 3.06 -0.13 -0.07
C ARG A 220 3.25 0.17 -1.54
N ILE A 221 4.50 0.30 -1.94
CA ILE A 221 4.88 0.53 -3.34
C ILE A 221 5.07 -0.84 -4.00
N TYR A 222 4.41 -1.03 -5.14
CA TYR A 222 4.55 -2.25 -5.93
C TYR A 222 5.23 -1.97 -7.26
N SER A 223 6.07 -2.90 -7.70
CA SER A 223 6.58 -2.95 -9.07
C SER A 223 5.46 -3.26 -10.07
N PHE A 224 5.69 -3.00 -11.36
CA PHE A 224 4.70 -3.30 -12.41
C PHE A 224 4.27 -4.77 -12.46
N ASP A 225 5.14 -5.71 -12.08
CA ASP A 225 4.81 -7.14 -11.95
C ASP A 225 4.15 -7.53 -10.61
N GLY A 226 3.84 -6.56 -9.75
CA GLY A 226 3.02 -6.75 -8.56
C GLY A 226 3.77 -7.09 -7.27
N ARG A 227 5.11 -7.05 -7.26
CA ARG A 227 5.94 -7.32 -6.07
C ARG A 227 6.06 -6.08 -5.20
N ASN A 228 5.99 -6.23 -3.88
CA ASN A 228 6.16 -5.11 -2.95
C ASN A 228 7.65 -4.83 -2.76
N VAL A 229 8.11 -3.65 -3.21
CA VAL A 229 9.55 -3.32 -3.21
C VAL A 229 10.16 -3.25 -1.82
N LEU A 230 9.36 -2.99 -0.79
CA LEU A 230 9.84 -2.90 0.58
C LEU A 230 10.18 -4.28 1.16
N THR A 231 9.44 -5.32 0.78
CA THR A 231 9.58 -6.68 1.32
C THR A 231 10.29 -7.64 0.38
N ASP A 232 10.30 -7.36 -0.93
CA ASP A 232 10.89 -8.23 -1.94
C ASP A 232 12.42 -8.12 -1.98
N ASN A 233 13.11 -9.25 -2.06
CA ASN A 233 14.57 -9.31 -2.00
C ASN A 233 15.25 -8.86 -3.31
N ALA A 234 14.52 -8.70 -4.41
CA ALA A 234 15.08 -8.16 -5.65
C ALA A 234 15.56 -6.71 -5.50
N TRP A 235 15.06 -5.98 -4.48
CA TRP A 235 15.58 -4.67 -4.08
C TRP A 235 16.27 -4.79 -2.72
N PRO A 236 17.55 -5.18 -2.66
CA PRO A 236 18.26 -5.29 -1.38
C PRO A 236 18.36 -3.94 -0.67
N HIS A 237 18.50 -2.85 -1.44
CA HIS A 237 18.52 -1.48 -0.94
C HIS A 237 17.16 -0.83 -1.14
N LYS A 238 16.53 -0.41 -0.03
CA LYS A 238 15.19 0.19 -0.02
C LYS A 238 15.23 1.71 -0.24
N LEU A 239 16.08 2.14 -1.18
CA LEU A 239 16.24 3.54 -1.57
C LEU A 239 15.61 3.78 -2.94
N VAL A 240 15.14 4.99 -3.17
CA VAL A 240 14.52 5.46 -4.42
C VAL A 240 15.36 6.57 -5.01
N TRP A 241 15.84 6.41 -6.24
CA TRP A 241 16.45 7.51 -6.99
C TRP A 241 15.41 8.59 -7.31
N HIS A 242 15.75 9.88 -7.15
CA HIS A 242 14.92 10.99 -7.61
C HIS A 242 15.71 12.20 -8.14
N GLY A 243 16.93 12.47 -7.61
CA GLY A 243 17.83 13.51 -8.13
C GLY A 243 17.28 14.95 -8.01
N SER A 244 16.47 15.21 -6.99
CA SER A 244 15.84 16.50 -6.73
C SER A 244 15.96 16.91 -5.27
N ASP A 245 15.72 18.18 -4.98
CA ASP A 245 15.49 18.64 -3.62
C ASP A 245 14.07 18.26 -3.11
N ARG A 246 13.73 18.73 -1.90
CA ARG A 246 12.43 18.50 -1.24
C ARG A 246 11.26 19.24 -1.89
N LEU A 247 11.55 20.20 -2.76
CA LEU A 247 10.57 20.97 -3.53
C LEU A 247 10.44 20.42 -4.96
N GLY A 248 11.18 19.36 -5.29
CA GLY A 248 11.17 18.74 -6.62
C GLY A 248 12.01 19.50 -7.64
N VAL A 249 12.80 20.48 -7.23
CA VAL A 249 13.76 21.17 -8.09
C VAL A 249 14.93 20.24 -8.36
N ARG A 250 15.39 20.18 -9.61
CA ARG A 250 16.50 19.30 -10.00
C ARG A 250 17.79 19.68 -9.26
N GLU A 251 18.49 18.67 -8.74
CA GLU A 251 19.80 18.84 -8.14
C GLU A 251 20.88 18.55 -9.19
N MET A 252 21.36 19.58 -9.87
CA MET A 252 22.21 19.43 -11.07
C MET A 252 23.57 18.79 -10.78
N GLU A 253 24.01 18.83 -9.52
CA GLU A 253 25.26 18.20 -9.09
C GLU A 253 25.06 16.75 -8.60
N ALA A 254 23.82 16.34 -8.31
CA ALA A 254 23.52 15.05 -7.71
C ALA A 254 22.32 14.34 -8.37
N TYR A 255 22.43 14.12 -9.68
CA TYR A 255 21.49 13.33 -10.48
C TYR A 255 22.21 12.38 -11.47
N CYS A 256 23.39 11.87 -11.09
CA CYS A 256 24.17 10.93 -11.89
C CYS A 256 24.45 11.39 -13.34
N ASP A 257 24.85 12.65 -13.50
CA ASP A 257 25.03 13.31 -14.81
C ASP A 257 23.79 13.19 -15.72
N ALA A 258 22.63 13.58 -15.17
CA ALA A 258 21.33 13.39 -15.79
C ALA A 258 21.03 11.91 -16.15
N TRP A 259 21.45 11.01 -15.25
CA TRP A 259 21.28 9.56 -15.31
C TRP A 259 22.03 8.84 -16.44
N HIS A 260 23.23 9.32 -16.77
CA HIS A 260 24.11 8.77 -17.81
C HIS A 260 25.40 8.15 -17.24
N SER A 261 25.48 7.96 -15.93
CA SER A 261 26.70 7.52 -15.28
C SER A 261 26.40 6.59 -14.12
N GLU A 262 27.11 5.47 -14.10
CA GLU A 262 27.24 4.56 -12.96
C GLU A 262 28.61 4.66 -12.28
N GLY A 263 29.38 5.72 -12.56
CA GLY A 263 30.69 5.94 -11.93
C GLY A 263 30.60 6.22 -10.44
N THR A 264 31.59 5.72 -9.69
CA THR A 264 31.70 5.89 -8.21
C THR A 264 31.99 7.32 -7.77
N THR A 265 32.52 8.16 -8.67
CA THR A 265 32.83 9.57 -8.41
C THR A 265 31.65 10.51 -8.67
N LYS A 266 30.60 10.01 -9.33
CA LYS A 266 29.34 10.73 -9.52
C LYS A 266 28.38 10.35 -8.41
N VAL A 267 27.51 11.29 -8.06
CA VAL A 267 26.51 11.12 -7.01
C VAL A 267 25.11 11.39 -7.54
N GLY A 268 24.14 10.73 -6.93
CA GLY A 268 22.71 10.96 -7.11
C GLY A 268 22.04 11.22 -5.76
N VAL A 269 20.94 11.98 -5.75
CA VAL A 269 20.05 12.06 -4.58
C VAL A 269 19.04 10.92 -4.62
N ALA A 270 18.94 10.20 -3.51
CA ALA A 270 17.98 9.15 -3.26
C ALA A 270 17.28 9.34 -1.90
N SER A 271 16.12 8.68 -1.75
CA SER A 271 15.34 8.66 -0.51
C SER A 271 15.16 7.26 0.03
N SER A 272 15.32 7.09 1.35
CA SER A 272 15.12 5.81 2.01
C SER A 272 13.65 5.57 2.38
N LEU A 273 13.05 4.53 1.79
CA LEU A 273 11.68 4.12 2.13
C LEU A 273 11.56 3.62 3.57
N LEU A 274 12.67 3.14 4.16
CA LEU A 274 12.72 2.73 5.57
C LEU A 274 12.59 3.92 6.54
N ARG A 275 12.87 5.13 6.06
CA ARG A 275 12.65 6.38 6.81
C ARG A 275 11.27 6.97 6.58
N HIS A 276 10.40 6.23 5.87
CA HIS A 276 9.05 6.64 5.52
C HIS A 276 9.00 8.01 4.82
N ARG A 277 9.97 8.28 3.93
CA ARG A 277 10.03 9.49 3.11
C ARG A 277 10.30 9.15 1.67
N LEU A 278 9.73 9.92 0.74
CA LEU A 278 9.97 9.76 -0.69
C LEU A 278 10.97 10.77 -1.28
N LEU A 279 11.20 11.90 -0.60
CA LEU A 279 12.15 12.93 -1.03
C LEU A 279 13.17 13.28 0.06
N ASP A 280 13.64 12.29 0.83
CA ASP A 280 14.82 12.48 1.67
C ASP A 280 16.04 12.84 0.82
N GLN A 281 17.04 13.47 1.41
CA GLN A 281 18.13 14.13 0.68
C GLN A 281 19.45 13.34 0.82
N GLU A 282 19.39 12.01 0.69
CA GLU A 282 20.57 11.17 0.84
C GLU A 282 21.36 11.12 -0.48
N LYS A 283 22.65 11.49 -0.44
CA LYS A 283 23.53 11.42 -1.61
C LYS A 283 24.25 10.08 -1.63
N HIS A 284 24.17 9.39 -2.75
CA HIS A 284 24.77 8.07 -2.94
C HIS A 284 25.57 8.01 -4.24
N PRO A 285 26.67 7.25 -4.29
CA PRO A 285 27.39 6.96 -5.52
C PRO A 285 26.50 6.31 -6.59
N CYS A 286 26.74 6.64 -7.85
CA CYS A 286 25.88 6.22 -8.96
C CYS A 286 26.07 4.76 -9.40
N ASP A 287 27.08 4.05 -8.91
CA ASP A 287 27.27 2.60 -9.11
C ASP A 287 26.24 1.77 -8.31
N ARG A 288 25.54 2.40 -7.34
CA ARG A 288 24.54 1.74 -6.51
C ARG A 288 23.23 1.53 -7.26
N SER A 289 22.69 0.32 -7.11
CA SER A 289 21.41 -0.05 -7.71
C SER A 289 20.25 0.16 -6.74
N PHE A 290 19.35 1.10 -7.07
CA PHE A 290 18.20 1.48 -6.23
C PHE A 290 16.87 1.39 -6.98
N ILE A 291 15.77 1.58 -6.26
CA ILE A 291 14.42 1.59 -6.81
C ILE A 291 14.26 2.81 -7.73
N VAL A 292 13.65 2.61 -8.89
CA VAL A 292 13.20 3.68 -9.78
C VAL A 292 11.68 3.62 -9.86
N LEU A 293 11.03 4.73 -9.53
CA LEU A 293 9.58 4.84 -9.59
C LEU A 293 9.12 5.44 -10.91
N CYS A 294 7.87 5.15 -11.25
CA CYS A 294 7.17 5.61 -12.43
C CYS A 294 5.83 6.19 -12.00
N ILE A 295 5.44 7.33 -12.55
CA ILE A 295 4.19 8.03 -12.25
C ILE A 295 3.38 8.24 -13.54
N GLU A 296 2.06 8.08 -13.48
CA GLU A 296 1.19 8.55 -14.56
C GLU A 296 1.29 10.07 -14.69
N ALA A 297 1.77 10.57 -15.84
CA ALA A 297 1.93 12.00 -16.08
C ALA A 297 0.60 12.74 -16.34
N THR A 298 -0.49 11.98 -16.60
CA THR A 298 -1.82 12.50 -16.92
C THR A 298 -2.90 11.61 -16.35
N SER A 299 -4.02 12.20 -15.93
CA SER A 299 -5.18 11.45 -15.43
C SER A 299 -5.82 10.52 -16.46
N GLN A 300 -6.46 9.45 -15.98
CA GLN A 300 -7.13 8.44 -16.81
C GLN A 300 -8.32 8.99 -17.62
N ASP A 301 -8.99 10.03 -17.12
CA ASP A 301 -10.11 10.63 -17.83
C ASP A 301 -9.64 11.44 -19.05
N ASP A 302 -8.48 12.07 -18.94
CA ASP A 302 -7.76 12.67 -20.07
C ASP A 302 -7.41 11.61 -21.13
N PHE A 303 -6.94 10.44 -20.69
CA PHE A 303 -6.67 9.31 -21.58
C PHE A 303 -7.94 8.82 -22.29
N LYS A 304 -9.05 8.65 -21.57
CA LYS A 304 -10.35 8.27 -22.16
C LYS A 304 -10.85 9.31 -23.15
N LYS A 305 -10.73 10.61 -22.83
CA LYS A 305 -11.08 11.71 -23.74
C LYS A 305 -10.24 11.70 -25.02
N ARG A 306 -8.91 11.50 -24.90
CA ARG A 306 -8.01 11.38 -26.05
C ARG A 306 -8.35 10.18 -26.92
N ARG A 307 -8.59 9.01 -26.32
CA ARG A 307 -9.04 7.81 -27.05
C ARG A 307 -10.36 8.05 -27.79
N ARG A 308 -11.33 8.70 -27.16
CA ARG A 308 -12.61 9.07 -27.81
C ARG A 308 -12.43 10.06 -28.97
N ARG A 309 -11.46 10.97 -28.90
CA ARG A 309 -11.14 11.88 -30.00
C ARG A 309 -10.41 11.17 -31.13
N GLY A 310 -9.50 10.24 -30.83
CA GLY A 310 -8.82 9.42 -31.84
C GLY A 310 -9.78 8.50 -32.59
N LEU A 311 -10.72 7.86 -31.87
CA LEU A 311 -11.77 7.02 -32.46
C LEU A 311 -12.81 7.81 -33.29
N LYS A 312 -12.83 9.15 -33.22
CA LYS A 312 -13.69 9.97 -34.09
C LYS A 312 -13.05 10.28 -35.45
N PHE A 313 -11.80 9.88 -35.68
CA PHE A 313 -11.06 10.18 -36.91
C PHE A 313 -10.92 8.98 -37.86
N GLU A 314 -11.29 7.78 -37.42
CA GLU A 314 -11.44 6.61 -38.29
C GLU A 314 -12.93 6.28 -38.41
N GLU A 315 -13.40 6.02 -39.64
CA GLU A 315 -14.78 5.70 -40.04
C GLU A 315 -15.70 6.89 -40.38
N ILE A 316 -15.35 7.61 -41.45
CA ILE A 316 -16.36 7.93 -42.47
C ILE A 316 -15.89 7.21 -43.73
N PRO A 317 -16.42 6.02 -44.07
CA PRO A 317 -16.16 5.44 -45.38
C PRO A 317 -16.75 6.38 -46.42
N LEU A 318 -15.87 7.09 -47.14
CA LEU A 318 -16.25 7.92 -48.28
C LEU A 318 -17.06 7.04 -49.23
N ASN A 319 -18.24 7.50 -49.63
CA ASN A 319 -19.02 6.75 -50.60
C ASN A 319 -18.30 6.79 -51.97
N VAL A 320 -18.66 5.88 -52.88
CA VAL A 320 -18.01 5.71 -54.18
C VAL A 320 -17.96 7.03 -55.00
N GLN A 321 -18.97 7.90 -54.91
CA GLN A 321 -18.95 9.24 -55.52
C GLN A 321 -17.91 10.16 -54.90
N GLU A 322 -17.81 10.21 -53.57
CA GLU A 322 -16.84 11.11 -52.90
C GLU A 322 -15.40 10.64 -53.15
N TYR A 323 -15.18 9.33 -53.25
CA TYR A 323 -13.88 8.78 -53.64
C TYR A 323 -13.52 9.14 -55.09
N ALA A 324 -14.50 9.09 -56.00
CA ALA A 324 -14.30 9.50 -57.39
C ALA A 324 -13.96 11.00 -57.53
N GLU A 325 -14.57 11.87 -56.73
CA GLU A 325 -14.27 13.31 -56.72
C GLU A 325 -12.86 13.61 -56.20
N VAL A 326 -12.42 12.90 -55.16
CA VAL A 326 -11.06 13.04 -54.61
C VAL A 326 -10.01 12.61 -55.63
N VAL A 327 -10.25 11.49 -56.34
CA VAL A 327 -9.35 11.01 -57.41
C VAL A 327 -9.32 11.98 -58.59
N GLN A 328 -10.46 12.54 -58.99
CA GLN A 328 -10.55 13.53 -60.07
C GLN A 328 -9.81 14.84 -59.74
N ARG A 329 -9.82 15.26 -58.47
CA ARG A 329 -9.04 16.43 -58.03
C ARG A 329 -7.54 16.17 -58.02
N ALA A 330 -7.12 14.97 -57.64
CA ALA A 330 -5.71 14.59 -57.62
C ALA A 330 -5.09 14.44 -59.01
N ILE A 331 -5.90 14.12 -60.03
CA ILE A 331 -5.44 14.02 -61.43
C ILE A 331 -5.31 15.40 -62.10
N LYS A 332 -5.94 16.44 -61.54
CA LYS A 332 -5.90 17.82 -62.06
C LYS A 332 -4.86 18.73 -61.39
N SER A 333 -4.11 18.23 -60.40
CA SER A 333 -2.96 18.93 -59.80
C SER A 333 -1.65 18.40 -60.36
#